data_AF-A0A7S1ZW51-F1
#
_entry.id   AF-A0A7S1ZW51-F1
#
_cell.length_a   1.000
_cell.length_b   1.000
_cell.length_c   1.000
_cell.angle_alpha   90.00
_cell.angle_beta   90.00
_cell.angle_gamma   90.00
#
_symmetry.space_group_name_H-M   'P 1'
#
loop_
_entity.id
_entity.type
_entity.pdbx_description
1 polymer ?
#
loop_
_entity_poly.entity_id
_entity_poly.type
_entity_poly.pdbx_seq_one_letter_code
_entity_poly.pdbx_strand_id
1 'polypeptide(L)'
;LTQLSGHDSIADMTSPQRKALDWMLHHDGLQLNAASPNFVQRYSISTFYFATTNSAQDHWDKCGADALQSSCPFESLRFLSSNNECNWFGITCNANNEITRINMKENGLTGSSVPKELASLSSLEVLHLSKND
;
A
#
# COMPACT_ATOMS: atom_id res chain seq x y z
N LEU A 1 -9.34 -4.48 12.67
CA LEU A 1 -8.45 -3.32 12.42
C LEU A 1 -7.92 -2.66 13.70
N THR A 2 -8.73 -2.44 14.75
CA THR A 2 -8.23 -1.85 16.01
C THR A 2 -7.11 -2.64 16.69
N GLN A 3 -7.07 -3.96 16.56
CA GLN A 3 -5.94 -4.79 17.00
C GLN A 3 -4.67 -4.58 16.14
N LEU A 4 -4.83 -4.21 14.87
CA LEU A 4 -3.73 -4.01 13.93
C LEU A 4 -3.15 -2.60 14.05
N SER A 5 -4.03 -1.59 14.12
CA SER A 5 -3.66 -0.17 14.02
C SER A 5 -3.77 0.60 15.34
N GLY A 6 -4.57 0.12 16.30
CA GLY A 6 -4.93 0.86 17.51
C GLY A 6 -6.14 1.77 17.27
N HIS A 7 -6.87 2.10 18.33
CA HIS A 7 -8.07 2.93 18.24
C HIS A 7 -7.75 4.37 17.82
N ASP A 8 -6.73 4.98 18.44
CA ASP A 8 -6.39 6.39 18.22
C ASP A 8 -5.95 6.67 16.78
N SER A 9 -5.15 5.78 16.19
CA SER A 9 -4.76 5.89 14.77
C SER A 9 -5.98 5.80 13.84
N ILE A 10 -6.97 4.96 14.15
CA ILE A 10 -8.20 4.88 13.34
C ILE A 10 -9.09 6.12 13.53
N ALA A 11 -9.07 6.74 14.70
CA ALA A 11 -9.85 7.93 15.01
C ALA A 11 -9.26 9.21 14.38
N ASP A 12 -7.94 9.30 14.27
CA ASP A 12 -7.23 10.43 13.66
C ASP A 12 -7.37 10.45 12.14
N MET A 13 -8.14 11.40 11.60
CA MET A 13 -8.38 11.58 10.15
C MET A 13 -7.12 11.85 9.33
N THR A 14 -6.03 12.29 9.97
CA THR A 14 -4.78 12.60 9.28
C THR A 14 -3.82 11.41 9.22
N SER A 15 -4.09 10.37 10.02
CA SER A 15 -3.22 9.20 10.11
C SER A 15 -3.23 8.38 8.81
N PRO A 16 -2.13 7.68 8.50
CA PRO A 16 -2.12 6.72 7.39
C PRO A 16 -3.19 5.64 7.51
N GLN A 17 -3.44 5.17 8.73
CA GLN A 17 -4.40 4.11 9.04
C GLN A 17 -5.83 4.52 8.71
N ARG A 18 -6.20 5.76 9.05
CA ARG A 18 -7.53 6.29 8.74
C ARG A 18 -7.68 6.62 7.27
N LYS A 19 -6.65 7.20 6.63
CA LYS A 19 -6.65 7.44 5.18
C LYS A 19 -6.80 6.14 4.38
N ALA A 20 -6.09 5.09 4.76
CA ALA A 20 -6.20 3.78 4.12
C ALA A 20 -7.60 3.17 4.28
N LEU A 21 -8.16 3.25 5.49
CA LEU A 21 -9.51 2.77 5.75
C LEU A 21 -10.56 3.56 4.96
N ASP A 22 -10.46 4.88 4.95
CA ASP A 22 -11.36 5.75 4.21
C ASP A 22 -11.32 5.47 2.70
N TRP A 23 -10.11 5.32 2.14
CA TRP A 23 -9.94 4.92 0.76
C TRP A 23 -10.59 3.57 0.46
N MET A 24 -10.37 2.54 1.28
CA MET A 24 -10.98 1.21 1.08
C MET A 24 -12.51 1.24 1.13
N LEU A 25 -13.10 2.11 1.96
CA LEU A 25 -14.55 2.18 2.15
C LEU A 25 -15.27 2.99 1.07
N HIS A 26 -14.63 4.05 0.56
CA HIS A 26 -15.32 5.03 -0.28
C HIS A 26 -14.77 5.12 -1.71
N HIS A 27 -13.55 4.68 -1.96
CA HIS A 27 -12.83 4.94 -3.21
C HIS A 27 -12.29 3.67 -3.88
N ASP A 28 -12.00 2.62 -3.12
CA ASP A 28 -11.46 1.38 -3.65
C ASP A 28 -12.48 0.64 -4.51
N GLY A 29 -12.25 0.62 -5.82
CA GLY A 29 -13.12 -0.07 -6.78
C GLY A 29 -13.16 -1.59 -6.63
N LEU A 30 -12.23 -2.21 -5.89
CA LEU A 30 -12.30 -3.64 -5.59
C LEU A 30 -13.36 -3.94 -4.52
N GLN A 31 -13.70 -2.95 -3.66
CA GLN A 31 -14.74 -3.01 -2.63
C GLN A 31 -14.76 -4.32 -1.82
N LEU A 32 -13.59 -4.72 -1.30
CA LEU A 32 -13.49 -5.92 -0.47
C LEU A 32 -14.35 -5.79 0.78
N ASN A 33 -15.10 -6.85 1.10
CA ASN A 33 -15.77 -6.92 2.39
C ASN A 33 -14.75 -7.26 3.50
N ALA A 34 -15.07 -6.90 4.75
CA ALA A 34 -14.18 -7.14 5.89
C ALA A 34 -13.90 -8.64 6.19
N ALA A 35 -14.71 -9.55 5.63
CA ALA A 35 -14.51 -10.99 5.74
C ALA A 35 -13.64 -11.56 4.61
N SER A 36 -13.24 -10.74 3.64
CA SER A 36 -12.44 -11.17 2.50
C SER A 36 -11.04 -11.52 2.98
N PRO A 37 -10.47 -12.67 2.55
CA PRO A 37 -9.18 -13.13 3.06
C PRO A 37 -8.03 -12.14 2.79
N ASN A 38 -8.14 -11.36 1.73
CA ASN A 38 -7.16 -10.33 1.35
C ASN A 38 -7.48 -8.92 1.90
N PHE A 39 -8.52 -8.75 2.72
CA PHE A 39 -8.88 -7.44 3.27
C PHE A 39 -7.73 -6.84 4.10
N VAL A 40 -7.14 -7.64 4.99
CA VAL A 40 -6.01 -7.22 5.84
C VAL A 40 -4.77 -6.91 5.00
N GLN A 41 -4.51 -7.71 3.97
CA GLN A 41 -3.40 -7.48 3.06
C GLN A 41 -3.54 -6.14 2.35
N ARG A 42 -4.69 -5.90 1.70
CA ARG A 42 -5.00 -4.67 0.98
C ARG A 42 -4.98 -3.45 1.91
N TYR A 43 -5.52 -3.57 3.12
CA TYR A 43 -5.45 -2.54 4.15
C TYR A 43 -4.01 -2.20 4.53
N SER A 44 -3.18 -3.22 4.77
CA SER A 44 -1.81 -3.04 5.23
C SER A 44 -0.94 -2.36 4.18
N ILE A 45 -1.07 -2.78 2.93
CA ILE A 45 -0.31 -2.16 1.84
C ILE A 45 -0.82 -0.74 1.51
N SER A 46 -2.13 -0.48 1.66
CA SER A 46 -2.68 0.88 1.51
C SER A 46 -2.24 1.79 2.65
N THR A 47 -2.12 1.27 3.87
CA THR A 47 -1.55 2.01 5.01
C THR A 47 -0.08 2.35 4.76
N PHE A 48 0.69 1.42 4.21
CA PHE A 48 2.06 1.68 3.75
C PHE A 48 2.13 2.83 2.76
N TYR A 49 1.27 2.83 1.74
CA TYR A 49 1.17 3.94 0.80
C TYR A 49 0.96 5.29 1.51
N PHE A 50 -0.08 5.42 2.34
CA PHE A 50 -0.38 6.68 3.02
C PHE A 50 0.64 7.08 4.10
N ALA A 51 1.41 6.12 4.63
CA ALA A 51 2.48 6.38 5.59
C ALA A 51 3.77 6.86 4.93
N THR A 52 3.94 6.59 3.64
CA THR A 52 5.19 6.84 2.89
C THR A 52 5.02 7.85 1.75
N THR A 53 3.86 8.50 1.67
CA THR A 53 3.60 9.69 0.83
C THR A 53 3.32 10.91 1.70
N ASN A 54 3.83 12.07 1.30
CA ASN A 54 3.65 13.35 2.00
C ASN A 54 2.48 14.18 1.46
N SER A 55 1.80 13.77 0.39
CA SER A 55 0.80 14.61 -0.27
C SER A 55 -0.50 13.87 -0.57
N ALA A 56 -1.63 14.49 -0.22
CA ALA A 56 -2.96 14.10 -0.69
C ALA A 56 -3.11 14.24 -2.23
N GLN A 57 -2.08 14.75 -2.91
CA GLN A 57 -1.99 14.97 -4.34
C GLN A 57 -0.87 14.16 -5.03
N ASP A 58 0.04 13.53 -4.27
CA ASP A 58 1.05 12.63 -4.84
C ASP A 58 0.44 11.25 -4.86
N HIS A 59 -0.19 10.93 -5.98
CA HIS A 59 -0.23 9.55 -6.42
C HIS A 59 1.23 9.12 -6.58
N TRP A 60 1.61 7.89 -6.21
CA TRP A 60 2.85 7.32 -6.75
C TRP A 60 2.69 7.18 -8.26
N ASP A 61 2.78 8.32 -8.96
CA ASP A 61 2.66 8.46 -10.40
C ASP A 61 3.80 7.72 -11.07
N LYS A 62 4.90 7.54 -10.34
CA LYS A 62 6.00 6.63 -10.65
C LYS A 62 5.66 5.23 -10.15
N CYS A 63 5.66 4.29 -11.09
CA CYS A 63 5.60 2.87 -10.81
C CYS A 63 6.98 2.40 -10.30
N GLY A 64 7.35 2.66 -9.04
CA GLY A 64 8.49 2.01 -8.35
C GLY A 64 9.91 2.12 -8.99
N ALA A 65 10.87 1.48 -8.32
CA ALA A 65 12.32 1.48 -8.63
C ALA A 65 12.71 1.13 -10.06
N ASP A 66 11.88 0.31 -10.71
CA ASP A 66 12.17 -0.32 -11.99
C ASP A 66 11.32 0.29 -13.13
N ALA A 67 10.51 1.33 -12.87
CA ALA A 67 9.93 2.09 -13.96
C ALA A 67 11.03 2.84 -14.69
N LEU A 68 11.41 2.30 -15.84
CA LEU A 68 12.21 2.99 -16.86
C LEU A 68 11.53 4.28 -17.39
N GLN A 69 10.30 4.58 -16.93
CA GLN A 69 9.46 5.67 -17.37
C GLN A 69 9.11 6.58 -16.18
N SER A 70 9.01 7.87 -16.45
CA SER A 70 8.66 8.91 -15.46
C SER A 70 7.25 8.75 -14.87
N SER A 71 6.42 7.89 -15.45
CA SER A 71 5.04 7.63 -15.03
C SER A 71 4.65 6.17 -15.26
N CYS A 72 3.69 5.67 -14.48
CA CYS A 72 3.05 4.38 -14.72
C CYS A 72 2.42 4.32 -16.13
N PRO A 73 2.68 3.28 -16.93
CA PRO A 73 2.12 3.19 -18.28
C PRO A 73 0.60 2.94 -18.30
N PHE A 74 0.04 2.43 -17.20
CA PHE A 74 -1.39 2.18 -17.05
C PHE A 74 -1.86 2.49 -15.62
N GLU A 75 -3.01 3.16 -15.49
CA GLU A 75 -3.66 3.45 -14.21
C GLU A 75 -3.91 2.19 -13.37
N SER A 76 -4.20 1.08 -14.03
CA SER A 76 -4.51 -0.21 -13.41
C SER A 76 -3.31 -0.88 -12.73
N LEU A 77 -2.09 -0.37 -12.93
CA LEU A 77 -0.87 -0.84 -12.27
C LEU A 77 -0.44 0.03 -11.09
N ARG A 78 -1.10 1.20 -10.92
CA ARG A 78 -0.80 2.13 -9.84
C ARG A 78 -1.22 1.55 -8.49
N PHE A 79 -0.54 1.99 -7.44
CA PHE A 79 -1.03 1.84 -6.07
C PHE A 79 -2.41 2.46 -5.94
N LEU A 80 -3.25 1.84 -5.11
CA LEU A 80 -4.64 2.27 -4.91
C LEU A 80 -5.51 2.21 -6.19
N SER A 81 -5.09 1.45 -7.21
CA SER A 81 -5.98 1.10 -8.32
C SER A 81 -7.03 0.06 -7.88
N SER A 82 -8.12 -0.03 -8.63
CA SER A 82 -9.19 -1.02 -8.39
C SER A 82 -8.78 -2.48 -8.66
N ASN A 83 -7.58 -2.71 -9.19
CA ASN A 83 -7.05 -4.05 -9.38
C ASN A 83 -6.60 -4.68 -8.07
N ASN A 84 -6.54 -6.01 -8.04
CA ASN A 84 -5.88 -6.76 -6.96
C ASN A 84 -4.46 -6.22 -6.73
N GLU A 85 -4.08 -6.04 -5.48
CA GLU A 85 -2.80 -5.47 -5.06
C GLU A 85 -1.57 -6.26 -5.56
N CYS A 86 -1.74 -7.54 -5.87
CA CYS A 86 -0.72 -8.36 -6.53
C CYS A 86 -0.36 -7.89 -7.94
N ASN A 87 -1.22 -7.08 -8.57
CA ASN A 87 -0.98 -6.47 -9.88
C ASN A 87 -0.42 -5.05 -9.77
N TRP A 88 -0.29 -4.50 -8.56
CA TRP A 88 0.32 -3.19 -8.37
C TRP A 88 1.82 -3.29 -8.64
N PHE A 89 2.38 -2.24 -9.22
CA PHE A 89 3.79 -2.23 -9.56
C PHE A 89 4.68 -2.44 -8.33
N GLY A 90 5.76 -3.20 -8.46
CA GLY A 90 6.68 -3.46 -7.35
C GLY A 90 6.12 -4.40 -6.28
N ILE A 91 4.88 -4.87 -6.42
CA ILE A 91 4.33 -5.97 -5.62
C ILE A 91 4.57 -7.29 -6.35
N THR A 92 4.98 -8.30 -5.61
CA THR A 92 4.98 -9.69 -6.07
C THR A 92 4.18 -10.52 -5.08
N CYS A 93 3.33 -11.40 -5.60
CA CYS A 93 2.58 -12.35 -4.79
C CYS A 93 2.96 -13.79 -5.13
N ASN A 94 2.71 -14.70 -4.18
CA ASN A 94 2.75 -16.13 -4.43
C ASN A 94 1.49 -16.64 -5.13
N ALA A 95 1.40 -17.95 -5.37
CA ALA A 95 0.26 -18.60 -6.02
C ALA A 95 -1.07 -18.48 -5.25
N ASN A 96 -1.03 -18.12 -3.96
CA ASN A 96 -2.21 -17.90 -3.12
C ASN A 96 -2.67 -16.43 -3.12
N ASN A 97 -2.06 -15.57 -3.95
CA ASN A 97 -2.26 -14.11 -3.95
C ASN A 97 -1.84 -13.42 -2.64
N GLU A 98 -0.84 -13.98 -1.94
CA GLU A 98 -0.26 -13.35 -0.76
C GLU A 98 1.00 -12.59 -1.16
N ILE A 99 1.15 -11.35 -0.70
CA ILE A 99 2.32 -10.51 -0.99
C ILE A 99 3.57 -11.16 -0.41
N THR A 100 4.55 -11.42 -1.27
CA THR A 100 5.88 -11.92 -0.90
C THR A 100 6.98 -10.89 -1.07
N ARG A 101 6.78 -9.87 -1.93
CA ARG A 101 7.76 -8.80 -2.13
C ARG A 101 7.07 -7.45 -2.28
N ILE A 102 7.66 -6.45 -1.63
CA ILE A 102 7.38 -5.03 -1.82
C ILE A 102 8.70 -4.36 -2.23
N ASN A 103 8.78 -3.87 -3.46
CA ASN A 103 9.95 -3.18 -4.01
C ASN A 103 9.64 -1.72 -4.32
N MET A 104 10.06 -0.82 -3.43
CA MET A 104 9.95 0.64 -3.55
C MET A 104 11.32 1.32 -3.50
N LYS A 105 12.38 0.65 -3.96
CA LYS A 105 13.69 1.28 -4.08
C LYS A 105 13.59 2.53 -4.98
N GLU A 106 14.36 3.58 -4.71
CA GLU A 106 14.43 4.77 -5.61
C GLU A 106 13.06 5.38 -6.00
N ASN A 107 12.04 5.27 -5.13
CA ASN A 107 10.67 5.68 -5.46
C ASN A 107 10.28 7.05 -4.86
N GLY A 108 11.24 7.77 -4.27
CA GLY A 108 11.00 9.07 -3.64
C GLY A 108 10.03 8.97 -2.46
N LEU A 109 10.09 7.89 -1.69
CA LEU A 109 9.30 7.80 -0.45
C LEU A 109 9.77 8.89 0.52
N THR A 110 8.84 9.72 0.99
CA THR A 110 9.14 10.90 1.83
C THR A 110 8.53 10.82 3.23
N GLY A 111 7.82 9.73 3.54
CA GLY A 111 7.13 9.56 4.81
C GLY A 111 8.04 9.14 5.95
N SER A 112 7.55 9.28 7.18
CA SER A 112 8.37 9.22 8.40
C SER A 112 8.66 7.81 8.93
N SER A 113 7.91 6.79 8.51
CA SER A 113 8.10 5.42 9.01
C SER A 113 7.45 4.33 8.15
N VAL A 114 8.00 3.12 8.26
CA VAL A 114 7.35 1.89 7.77
C VAL A 114 6.26 1.51 8.79
N PRO A 115 4.98 1.41 8.38
CA PRO A 115 3.90 1.10 9.30
C PRO A 115 3.96 -0.35 9.79
N LYS A 116 3.61 -0.54 11.06
CA LYS A 116 3.55 -1.86 11.73
C LYS A 116 2.56 -2.82 11.05
N GLU A 117 1.58 -2.29 10.33
CA GLU A 117 0.56 -3.03 9.60
C GLU A 117 1.19 -4.03 8.61
N LEU A 118 2.37 -3.74 8.06
CA LEU A 118 3.10 -4.67 7.19
C LEU A 118 3.48 -5.99 7.89
N ALA A 119 3.56 -6.01 9.22
CA ALA A 119 3.80 -7.24 9.96
C ALA A 119 2.64 -8.26 9.86
N SER A 120 1.46 -7.84 9.39
CA SER A 120 0.35 -8.75 9.11
C SER A 120 0.47 -9.46 7.76
N LEU A 121 1.42 -9.07 6.91
CA LEU A 121 1.73 -9.76 5.66
C LEU A 121 2.62 -10.97 5.97
N SER A 122 2.02 -12.06 6.43
CA SER A 122 2.75 -13.25 6.91
C SER A 122 3.66 -13.90 5.87
N SER A 123 3.35 -13.73 4.59
CA SER A 123 4.10 -14.28 3.47
C SER A 123 5.15 -13.30 2.92
N LEU A 124 5.30 -12.10 3.50
CA LEU A 124 6.26 -11.09 3.04
C LEU A 124 7.69 -11.54 3.35
N GLU A 125 8.47 -11.74 2.29
CA GLU A 125 9.86 -12.18 2.36
C GLU A 125 10.85 -11.03 2.08
N VAL A 126 10.45 -10.10 1.21
CA VAL A 126 11.34 -9.03 0.73
C VAL A 126 10.66 -7.67 0.84
N LEU A 127 11.23 -6.80 1.66
CA LEU A 127 10.90 -5.38 1.73
C LEU A 127 12.11 -4.56 1.28
N HIS A 128 12.03 -3.98 0.09
CA HIS A 128 13.14 -3.24 -0.51
C HIS A 128 12.80 -1.75 -0.64
N LEU A 129 13.34 -0.95 0.28
CA LEU A 129 13.06 0.49 0.40
C LEU A 129 14.33 1.35 0.25
N SER A 130 15.40 0.80 -0.34
CA SER A 130 16.68 1.50 -0.41
C SER A 130 16.61 2.74 -1.31
N LYS A 131 17.46 3.74 -1.04
CA LYS A 131 17.58 4.99 -1.83
C LYS A 131 16.25 5.77 -1.96
N ASN A 132 15.58 5.93 -0.83
CA ASN A 132 14.50 6.91 -0.66
C ASN A 132 14.99 8.05 0.24
N ASP A 133 14.23 9.14 0.33
CA ASP A 133 14.61 10.40 0.99
C ASP A 133 14.53 10.34 2.51
#